data_AF-A0A940U230-F1
#
_entry.id   AF-A0A940U230-F1
#
_cell.length_a   1.000
_cell.length_b   1.000
_cell.length_c   1.000
_cell.angle_alpha   90.00
_cell.angle_beta   90.00
_cell.angle_gamma   90.00
#
_symmetry.space_group_name_H-M   'P 1'
#
loop_
_entity.id
_entity.type
_entity.pdbx_description
1 polymer ?
#
loop_
_entity_poly.entity_id
_entity_poly.type
_entity_poly.pdbx_seq_one_letter_code
_entity_poly.pdbx_strand_id
1 'polypeptide(L)'
;MLKDKDFDAERLIAKLKPRAFGIDLHWLPHAHGSIEVAALCKKHHPEIPVIFGGYSSSYFHEELIRYPQVDFVLRGDSTEEPLRQLLLSLRDRKPVTDIPNLTWKSEDGRARVNPLTHVLTDLDEYLNNYPNLFRSALRYLDVRSLIPIHDWWEYPITAVMTCRGCTHNCAICGGSRYALGNSYSRATCAYRSPGKVAADILSIAGYTNAPIFVVGDLRQAGESYASVVLSG
;
A
#
# COMPACT_ATOMS: atom_id res chain seq x y z
N MET A 1 4.11 -19.49 -0.50
CA MET A 1 3.07 -19.37 0.52
C MET A 1 1.78 -20.06 0.10
N LEU A 2 0.92 -19.49 -0.76
CA LEU A 2 -0.43 -20.05 -1.01
C LEU A 2 -0.49 -21.45 -1.63
N LYS A 3 0.50 -21.83 -2.46
CA LYS A 3 0.59 -23.16 -3.10
C LYS A 3 1.48 -24.16 -2.37
N ASP A 4 2.10 -23.74 -1.29
CA ASP A 4 3.10 -24.54 -0.59
C ASP A 4 2.53 -24.96 0.76
N LYS A 5 2.05 -26.20 0.83
CA LYS A 5 1.46 -26.79 2.04
C LYS A 5 2.44 -26.91 3.21
N ASP A 6 3.75 -26.89 2.92
CA ASP A 6 4.81 -27.01 3.91
C ASP A 6 5.45 -25.63 4.21
N PHE A 7 4.80 -24.55 3.76
CA PHE A 7 5.28 -23.19 3.99
C PHE A 7 5.24 -22.82 5.47
N ASP A 8 6.40 -22.46 5.99
CA ASP A 8 6.59 -21.99 7.36
C ASP A 8 6.95 -20.50 7.35
N ALA A 9 5.98 -19.67 7.70
CA ALA A 9 6.13 -18.22 7.76
C ALA A 9 7.15 -17.78 8.82
N GLU A 10 7.17 -18.43 9.98
CA GLU A 10 8.09 -18.10 11.07
C GLU A 10 9.53 -18.39 10.65
N ARG A 11 9.78 -19.57 10.05
CA ARG A 11 11.10 -19.93 9.53
C ARG A 11 11.57 -18.99 8.42
N LEU A 12 10.67 -18.50 7.57
CA LEU A 12 11.01 -17.48 6.59
C LEU A 12 11.44 -16.20 7.29
N ILE A 13 10.59 -15.67 8.19
CA ILE A 13 10.84 -14.42 8.93
C ILE A 13 12.16 -14.47 9.70
N ALA A 14 12.44 -15.58 10.39
CA ALA A 14 13.67 -15.77 11.17
C ALA A 14 14.97 -15.63 10.33
N LYS A 15 14.91 -15.97 9.04
CA LYS A 15 16.07 -15.88 8.13
C LYS A 15 16.27 -14.50 7.51
N LEU A 16 15.25 -13.65 7.51
CA LEU A 16 15.32 -12.32 6.92
C LEU A 16 16.24 -11.42 7.75
N LYS A 17 16.95 -10.49 7.08
CA LYS A 17 17.77 -9.46 7.73
C LYS A 17 17.50 -8.09 7.11
N PRO A 18 16.25 -7.60 7.14
CA PRO A 18 15.92 -6.33 6.50
C PRO A 18 16.32 -5.15 7.40
N ARG A 19 16.12 -3.93 6.91
CA ARG A 19 16.22 -2.72 7.75
C ARG A 19 14.92 -2.37 8.46
N ALA A 20 13.79 -2.85 7.94
CA ALA A 20 12.47 -2.70 8.51
C ALA A 20 11.56 -3.81 7.95
N PHE A 21 10.54 -4.18 8.72
CA PHE A 21 9.43 -5.00 8.25
C PHE A 21 8.25 -4.09 7.93
N GLY A 22 7.73 -4.17 6.69
CA GLY A 22 6.49 -3.51 6.30
C GLY A 22 5.35 -4.52 6.29
N ILE A 23 4.26 -4.23 6.99
CA ILE A 23 3.06 -5.06 7.04
C ILE A 23 1.89 -4.24 6.51
N ASP A 24 1.32 -4.68 5.40
CA ASP A 24 0.09 -4.11 4.86
C ASP A 24 -1.11 -4.67 5.63
N LEU A 25 -1.83 -3.78 6.31
CA LEU A 25 -3.14 -4.02 6.89
C LEU A 25 -4.11 -3.04 6.21
N HIS A 26 -4.35 -3.31 4.93
CA HIS A 26 -5.33 -2.58 4.15
C HIS A 26 -6.76 -2.97 4.54
N TRP A 27 -7.04 -4.27 4.59
CA TRP A 27 -8.37 -4.81 4.87
C TRP A 27 -8.48 -5.40 6.28
N LEU A 28 -9.55 -5.03 6.98
CA LEU A 28 -9.82 -5.41 8.36
C LEU A 28 -9.78 -6.93 8.65
N PRO A 29 -10.17 -7.84 7.74
CA PRO A 29 -10.06 -9.29 7.97
C PRO A 29 -8.65 -9.78 8.33
N HIS A 30 -7.62 -9.02 7.97
CA HIS A 30 -6.23 -9.38 8.27
C HIS A 30 -5.72 -8.87 9.61
N ALA A 31 -6.53 -8.16 10.41
CA ALA A 31 -6.09 -7.52 11.65
C ALA A 31 -5.36 -8.48 12.60
N HIS A 32 -6.00 -9.60 12.97
CA HIS A 32 -5.39 -10.59 13.86
C HIS A 32 -4.08 -11.17 13.28
N GLY A 33 -4.13 -11.65 12.03
CA GLY A 33 -2.95 -12.27 11.40
C GLY A 33 -1.77 -11.29 11.24
N SER A 34 -2.04 -10.02 10.94
CA SER A 34 -1.00 -9.00 10.79
C SER A 34 -0.27 -8.70 12.11
N ILE A 35 -1.00 -8.70 13.23
CA ILE A 35 -0.45 -8.47 14.56
C ILE A 35 0.39 -9.67 15.02
N GLU A 36 -0.03 -10.90 14.69
CA GLU A 36 0.75 -12.12 14.98
C GLU A 36 2.03 -12.19 14.12
N VAL A 37 1.95 -11.81 12.85
CA VAL A 37 3.15 -11.69 11.99
C VAL A 37 4.12 -10.64 12.56
N ALA A 38 3.62 -9.50 13.02
CA ALA A 38 4.45 -8.50 13.70
C ALA A 38 5.11 -9.05 14.97
N ALA A 39 4.38 -9.84 15.76
CA ALA A 39 4.93 -10.49 16.95
C ALA A 39 6.06 -11.48 16.60
N LEU A 40 5.90 -12.26 15.52
CA LEU A 40 6.98 -13.12 15.00
C LEU A 40 8.19 -12.32 14.53
N CYS A 41 7.98 -11.18 13.86
CA CYS A 41 9.07 -10.28 13.47
C CYS A 41 9.86 -9.85 14.70
N LYS A 42 9.21 -9.37 15.77
CA LYS A 42 9.90 -8.95 17.01
C LYS A 42 10.50 -10.10 17.81
N LYS A 43 9.89 -11.30 17.77
CA LYS A 43 10.44 -12.50 18.42
C LYS A 43 11.83 -12.84 17.90
N HIS A 44 12.02 -12.77 16.57
CA HIS A 44 13.29 -13.12 15.92
C HIS A 44 14.21 -11.90 15.72
N HIS A 45 13.63 -10.71 15.63
CA HIS A 45 14.33 -9.46 15.31
C HIS A 45 13.83 -8.30 16.18
N PRO A 46 14.10 -8.31 17.50
CA PRO A 46 13.56 -7.31 18.42
C PRO A 46 13.94 -5.86 18.06
N GLU A 47 15.14 -5.68 17.52
CA GLU A 47 15.71 -4.37 17.15
C GLU A 47 15.27 -3.86 15.77
N ILE A 48 14.65 -4.71 14.93
CA ILE A 48 14.22 -4.28 13.58
C ILE A 48 12.84 -3.62 13.68
N PRO A 49 12.65 -2.41 13.12
CA PRO A 49 11.37 -1.72 13.20
C PRO A 49 10.30 -2.39 12.34
N VAL A 50 9.07 -2.42 12.87
CA VAL A 50 7.86 -2.91 12.22
C VAL A 50 6.95 -1.72 11.88
N ILE A 51 6.62 -1.60 10.60
CA ILE A 51 5.85 -0.50 10.01
C ILE A 51 4.54 -1.06 9.48
N PHE A 52 3.43 -0.52 9.94
CA PHE A 52 2.10 -0.81 9.41
C PHE A 52 1.67 0.26 8.39
N GLY A 53 0.93 -0.17 7.37
CA GLY A 53 0.30 0.70 6.38
C GLY A 53 -1.05 0.16 5.92
N GLY A 54 -1.78 0.93 5.13
CA GLY A 54 -3.08 0.54 4.58
C GLY A 54 -4.28 1.19 5.26
N TYR A 55 -5.48 0.93 4.73
CA TYR A 55 -6.70 1.62 5.15
C TYR A 55 -7.10 1.31 6.58
N SER A 56 -7.09 0.03 6.95
CA SER A 56 -7.41 -0.37 8.32
C SER A 56 -6.34 0.10 9.30
N SER A 57 -5.06 0.06 8.92
CA SER A 57 -3.98 0.67 9.71
C SER A 57 -4.19 2.15 9.98
N SER A 58 -4.59 2.90 8.95
CA SER A 58 -4.82 4.35 9.07
C SER A 58 -5.97 4.66 10.02
N TYR A 59 -7.04 3.86 9.97
CA TYR A 59 -8.20 4.05 10.83
C TYR A 59 -7.91 3.68 12.29
N PHE A 60 -7.24 2.54 12.53
CA PHE A 60 -6.95 2.01 13.87
C PHE A 60 -5.52 2.32 14.35
N HIS A 61 -4.93 3.42 13.90
CA HIS A 61 -3.51 3.68 14.14
C HIS A 61 -3.18 3.89 15.64
N GLU A 62 -4.13 4.44 16.41
CA GLU A 62 -3.95 4.71 17.84
C GLU A 62 -4.01 3.45 18.68
N GLU A 63 -4.79 2.45 18.25
CA GLU A 63 -4.84 1.12 18.86
C GLU A 63 -3.62 0.30 18.43
N LEU A 64 -3.29 0.31 17.13
CA LEU A 64 -2.17 -0.45 16.59
C LEU A 64 -0.84 -0.06 17.21
N ILE A 65 -0.57 1.23 17.39
CA ILE A 65 0.71 1.70 17.95
C ILE A 65 0.92 1.29 19.42
N ARG A 66 -0.14 0.93 20.16
CA ARG A 66 -0.05 0.47 21.55
C ARG A 66 0.53 -0.92 21.68
N TYR A 67 0.45 -1.73 20.62
CA TYR A 67 1.05 -3.06 20.63
C TYR A 67 2.58 -2.95 20.73
N PRO A 68 3.23 -3.76 21.58
CA PRO A 68 4.69 -3.73 21.74
C PRO A 68 5.41 -4.08 20.43
N GLN A 69 4.78 -4.85 19.55
CA GLN A 69 5.34 -5.26 18.26
C GLN A 69 5.15 -4.26 17.11
N VAL A 70 4.56 -3.09 17.36
CA VAL A 70 4.35 -2.04 16.34
C VAL A 70 5.17 -0.80 16.72
N ASP A 71 6.03 -0.36 15.80
CA ASP A 71 6.88 0.82 16.00
C ASP A 71 6.35 2.04 15.25
N PHE A 72 5.77 1.81 14.06
CA PHE A 72 5.29 2.86 13.16
C PHE A 72 3.98 2.46 12.47
N VAL A 73 3.10 3.44 12.28
CA VAL A 73 1.90 3.32 11.44
C VAL A 73 1.86 4.50 10.48
N LEU A 74 1.95 4.23 9.17
CA LEU A 74 1.78 5.21 8.12
C LEU A 74 0.31 5.30 7.73
N ARG A 75 -0.22 6.53 7.74
CA ARG A 75 -1.64 6.80 7.57
C ARG A 75 -1.94 7.49 6.24
N GLY A 76 -3.16 7.31 5.76
CA GLY A 76 -3.61 7.86 4.49
C GLY A 76 -3.65 6.81 3.39
N ASP A 77 -4.08 7.24 2.21
CA ASP A 77 -4.18 6.38 1.02
C ASP A 77 -3.06 6.61 -0.01
N SER A 78 -2.18 7.58 0.27
CA SER A 78 -0.98 7.87 -0.49
C SER A 78 0.20 8.00 0.47
N THR A 79 0.86 6.89 0.76
CA THR A 79 1.91 6.82 1.78
C THR A 79 3.30 6.63 1.19
N GLU A 80 3.47 6.72 -0.13
CA GLU A 80 4.73 6.41 -0.81
C GLU A 80 5.87 7.35 -0.40
N GLU A 81 5.65 8.67 -0.47
CA GLU A 81 6.66 9.64 -0.06
C GLU A 81 6.87 9.66 1.46
N PRO A 82 5.82 9.63 2.32
CA PRO A 82 5.99 9.43 3.76
C PRO A 82 6.80 8.17 4.12
N LEU A 83 6.55 7.05 3.43
CA LEU A 83 7.32 5.81 3.60
C LEU A 83 8.78 6.01 3.19
N ARG A 84 9.03 6.65 2.04
CA ARG A 84 10.38 6.97 1.59
C ARG A 84 11.13 7.81 2.63
N GLN A 85 10.50 8.84 3.18
CA GLN A 85 11.09 9.67 4.24
C GLN A 85 11.40 8.85 5.51
N LEU A 86 10.47 7.98 5.93
CA LEU A 86 10.69 7.10 7.07
C LEU A 86 11.88 6.16 6.85
N LEU A 87 11.96 5.50 5.69
CA LEU A 87 13.08 4.61 5.37
C LEU A 87 14.42 5.34 5.33
N LEU A 88 14.45 6.59 4.84
CA LEU A 88 15.65 7.43 4.86
C LEU A 88 16.03 7.84 6.30
N SER A 89 15.07 8.25 7.12
CA SER A 89 15.31 8.58 8.52
C SER A 89 15.81 7.37 9.32
N LEU A 90 15.25 6.18 9.09
CA LEU A 90 15.73 4.93 9.72
C LEU A 90 17.15 4.57 9.26
N ARG A 91 17.48 4.76 7.98
CA ARG A 91 18.84 4.53 7.47
C ARG A 91 19.84 5.50 8.08
N ASP A 92 19.50 6.78 8.11
CA ASP A 92 20.42 7.86 8.49
C ASP A 92 20.38 8.19 9.99
N ARG A 93 19.56 7.46 10.76
CA ARG A 93 19.30 7.69 12.20
C ARG A 93 18.87 9.12 12.50
N LYS A 94 17.96 9.65 11.67
CA LYS A 94 17.38 10.99 11.83
C LYS A 94 16.03 10.93 12.56
N PRO A 95 15.61 12.05 13.19
CA PRO A 95 14.29 12.16 13.77
C PRO A 95 13.17 11.88 12.76
N VAL A 96 12.04 11.37 13.26
CA VAL A 96 10.83 11.04 12.50
C VAL A 96 9.67 12.03 12.78
N THR A 97 9.93 13.06 13.60
CA THR A 97 8.93 14.04 14.08
C THR A 97 8.27 14.83 12.96
N ASP A 98 8.98 15.04 11.85
CA ASP A 98 8.52 15.87 10.73
C ASP A 98 7.97 15.05 9.57
N ILE A 99 7.92 13.72 9.70
CA ILE A 99 7.39 12.84 8.65
C ILE A 99 5.86 12.93 8.66
N PRO A 100 5.22 13.41 7.58
CA PRO A 100 3.78 13.57 7.55
C PRO A 100 3.08 12.22 7.64
N ASN A 101 1.87 12.24 8.18
CA ASN A 101 0.96 11.10 8.31
C ASN A 101 1.47 9.95 9.21
N LEU A 102 2.61 10.10 9.87
CA LEU A 102 3.21 9.05 10.69
C LEU A 102 2.63 9.04 12.11
N THR A 103 2.23 7.86 12.58
CA THR A 103 2.09 7.56 14.00
C THR A 103 3.26 6.70 14.44
N TRP A 104 3.87 7.03 15.57
CA TRP A 104 5.11 6.40 16.01
C TRP A 104 5.18 6.36 17.54
N LYS A 105 6.07 5.52 18.06
CA LYS A 105 6.33 5.37 19.49
C LYS A 105 7.60 6.13 19.86
N SER A 106 7.51 7.08 20.79
CA SER A 106 8.70 7.77 21.30
C SER A 106 9.53 6.89 22.25
N GLU A 107 10.74 7.33 22.56
CA GLU A 107 11.66 6.60 23.45
C GLU A 107 11.07 6.34 24.85
N ASP A 108 10.15 7.19 25.31
CA ASP A 108 9.39 7.03 26.56
C ASP A 108 8.19 6.05 26.44
N GLY A 109 8.03 5.39 25.29
CA GLY A 109 6.95 4.44 25.02
C GLY A 109 5.60 5.08 24.67
N ARG A 110 5.51 6.41 24.58
CA ARG A 110 4.24 7.10 24.28
C ARG A 110 3.97 7.15 22.78
N ALA A 111 2.69 7.04 22.42
CA ALA A 111 2.25 7.24 21.05
C ALA A 111 2.33 8.73 20.67
N ARG A 112 2.90 9.01 19.50
CA ARG A 112 2.98 10.33 18.88
C ARG A 112 2.34 10.27 17.50
N VAL A 113 1.55 11.29 17.18
CA VAL A 113 0.77 11.36 15.95
C VAL A 113 1.16 12.64 15.21
N ASN A 114 1.91 12.49 14.12
CA ASN A 114 2.27 13.62 13.27
C ASN A 114 1.07 14.02 12.41
N PRO A 115 0.92 15.29 12.00
CA PRO A 115 -0.23 15.74 11.19
C PRO A 115 -0.45 14.90 9.91
N LEU A 116 -1.71 14.64 9.55
CA LEU A 116 -2.08 13.98 8.30
C LEU A 116 -2.24 15.05 7.20
N THR A 117 -1.13 15.36 6.53
CA THR A 117 -1.01 16.47 5.58
C THR A 117 -0.58 16.04 4.18
N HIS A 118 0.05 14.87 4.04
CA HIS A 118 0.45 14.37 2.73
C HIS A 118 -0.72 13.63 2.09
N VAL A 119 -1.48 14.34 1.27
CA VAL A 119 -2.60 13.80 0.47
C VAL A 119 -2.37 14.21 -0.98
N LEU A 120 -2.16 13.23 -1.85
CA LEU A 120 -1.94 13.50 -3.26
C LEU A 120 -3.25 13.87 -3.97
N THR A 121 -3.21 14.94 -4.75
CA THR A 121 -4.28 15.36 -5.65
C THR A 121 -4.04 14.92 -7.10
N ASP A 122 -2.78 14.66 -7.45
CA ASP A 122 -2.35 14.15 -8.75
C ASP A 122 -1.62 12.81 -8.56
N LEU A 123 -1.91 11.86 -9.43
CA LEU A 123 -1.38 10.49 -9.42
C LEU A 123 -0.47 10.21 -10.61
N ASP A 124 -0.18 11.22 -11.42
CA ASP A 124 0.57 11.09 -12.67
C ASP A 124 2.03 10.67 -12.52
N GLU A 125 2.62 10.92 -11.35
CA GLU A 125 3.97 10.49 -10.99
C GLU A 125 4.01 9.01 -10.59
N TYR A 126 2.87 8.43 -10.22
CA TYR A 126 2.73 7.05 -9.79
C TYR A 126 2.32 6.18 -10.98
N LEU A 127 3.32 5.92 -11.83
CA LEU A 127 3.18 5.05 -13.00
C LEU A 127 3.06 3.57 -12.63
N ASN A 128 2.55 2.79 -13.57
CA ASN A 128 2.45 1.36 -13.41
C ASN A 128 3.84 0.72 -13.31
N ASN A 129 4.17 0.16 -12.14
CA ASN A 129 5.53 -0.21 -11.80
C ASN A 129 5.90 -1.65 -12.21
N TYR A 130 5.14 -2.27 -13.12
CA TYR A 130 5.34 -3.65 -13.56
C TYR A 130 6.79 -3.96 -13.96
N PRO A 131 7.49 -3.13 -14.77
CA PRO A 131 8.87 -3.42 -15.13
C PRO A 131 9.83 -3.52 -13.93
N ASN A 132 9.67 -2.65 -12.93
CA ASN A 132 10.51 -2.71 -11.73
C ASN A 132 10.11 -3.86 -10.82
N LEU A 133 8.83 -4.23 -10.78
CA LEU A 133 8.36 -5.42 -10.09
C LEU A 133 9.00 -6.68 -10.70
N PHE A 134 8.97 -6.83 -12.02
CA PHE A 134 9.66 -7.93 -12.74
C PHE A 134 11.17 -7.94 -12.48
N ARG A 135 11.83 -6.77 -12.57
CA ARG A 135 13.27 -6.65 -12.26
C ARG A 135 13.58 -7.08 -10.82
N SER A 136 12.72 -6.72 -9.86
CA SER A 136 12.89 -7.11 -8.46
C SER A 136 12.77 -8.61 -8.29
N ALA A 137 11.73 -9.23 -8.84
CA ALA A 137 11.53 -10.67 -8.77
C ALA A 137 12.69 -11.45 -9.39
N LEU A 138 13.23 -10.99 -10.52
CA LEU A 138 14.42 -11.59 -11.13
C LEU A 138 15.66 -11.41 -10.25
N ARG A 139 15.87 -10.22 -9.68
CA ARG A 139 17.01 -9.94 -8.78
C ARG A 139 17.02 -10.84 -7.55
N TYR A 140 15.85 -11.10 -6.97
CA TYR A 140 15.72 -11.91 -5.76
C TYR A 140 15.36 -13.38 -6.04
N LEU A 141 15.30 -13.78 -7.32
CA LEU A 141 14.87 -15.10 -7.78
C LEU A 141 13.53 -15.55 -7.16
N ASP A 142 12.66 -14.57 -6.88
CA ASP A 142 11.38 -14.77 -6.22
C ASP A 142 10.22 -14.40 -7.15
N VAL A 143 10.14 -15.13 -8.26
CA VAL A 143 9.04 -15.02 -9.21
C VAL A 143 7.71 -15.49 -8.61
N ARG A 144 7.75 -16.28 -7.53
CA ARG A 144 6.53 -16.76 -6.86
C ARG A 144 5.84 -15.63 -6.10
N SER A 145 6.59 -14.68 -5.56
CA SER A 145 6.02 -13.48 -4.94
C SER A 145 5.37 -12.50 -5.93
N LEU A 146 5.51 -12.73 -7.24
CA LEU A 146 4.74 -12.00 -8.26
C LEU A 146 3.32 -12.51 -8.46
N ILE A 147 2.94 -13.60 -7.79
CA ILE A 147 1.65 -14.27 -7.96
C ILE A 147 0.69 -13.71 -6.89
N PRO A 148 -0.15 -12.69 -7.21
CA PRO A 148 -0.98 -12.03 -6.20
C PRO A 148 -2.11 -12.92 -5.66
N ILE A 149 -2.56 -13.90 -6.43
CA ILE A 149 -3.66 -14.82 -6.09
C ILE A 149 -3.30 -16.25 -6.47
N HIS A 150 -3.84 -17.24 -5.76
CA HIS A 150 -3.51 -18.66 -5.96
C HIS A 150 -3.55 -19.07 -7.44
N ASP A 151 -4.61 -18.74 -8.17
CA ASP A 151 -4.80 -19.18 -9.57
C ASP A 151 -4.41 -18.13 -10.60
N TRP A 152 -3.49 -17.20 -10.25
CA TRP A 152 -3.06 -16.14 -11.16
C TRP A 152 -2.47 -16.68 -12.49
N TRP A 153 -1.86 -17.86 -12.50
CA TRP A 153 -1.36 -18.46 -13.75
C TRP A 153 -2.47 -18.92 -14.69
N GLU A 154 -3.67 -19.21 -14.18
CA GLU A 154 -4.85 -19.54 -14.99
C GLU A 154 -5.52 -18.25 -15.52
N TYR A 155 -5.43 -17.17 -14.75
CA TYR A 155 -6.00 -15.87 -15.09
C TYR A 155 -5.06 -14.73 -14.66
N PRO A 156 -4.05 -14.37 -15.47
CA PRO A 156 -2.97 -13.46 -15.08
C PRO A 156 -3.38 -11.99 -15.12
N ILE A 157 -4.47 -11.65 -14.42
CA ILE A 157 -5.07 -10.32 -14.41
C ILE A 157 -4.02 -9.28 -13.99
N THR A 158 -3.96 -8.20 -14.76
CA THR A 158 -3.18 -7.00 -14.43
C THR A 158 -4.14 -5.90 -14.00
N ALA A 159 -3.63 -4.87 -13.33
CA ALA A 159 -4.42 -3.76 -12.83
C ALA A 159 -3.84 -2.43 -13.32
N VAL A 160 -4.72 -1.53 -13.72
CA VAL A 160 -4.41 -0.13 -13.98
C VAL A 160 -5.27 0.71 -13.06
N MET A 161 -4.63 1.38 -12.10
CA MET A 161 -5.31 2.32 -11.20
C MET A 161 -5.61 3.60 -11.98
N THR A 162 -6.86 4.07 -11.94
CA THR A 162 -7.28 5.33 -12.60
C THR A 162 -7.40 6.48 -11.61
N CYS A 163 -7.82 6.17 -10.39
CA CYS A 163 -8.05 7.15 -9.34
C CYS A 163 -7.68 6.64 -7.94
N ARG A 164 -7.58 7.58 -7.00
CA ARG A 164 -7.63 7.33 -5.55
C ARG A 164 -8.74 8.17 -4.96
N GLY A 165 -9.56 7.53 -4.14
CA GLY A 165 -10.73 8.12 -3.52
C GLY A 165 -12.04 7.67 -4.16
N CYS A 166 -13.15 8.19 -3.65
CA CYS A 166 -14.49 7.89 -4.15
C CYS A 166 -15.38 9.14 -4.11
N THR A 167 -16.30 9.26 -5.06
CA THR A 167 -17.32 10.32 -5.08
C THR A 167 -18.60 9.93 -4.32
N HIS A 168 -18.76 8.64 -3.98
CA HIS A 168 -19.97 8.10 -3.36
C HIS A 168 -19.87 7.94 -1.84
N ASN A 169 -21.01 8.03 -1.16
CA ASN A 169 -21.17 7.89 0.29
C ASN A 169 -21.90 6.60 0.67
N CYS A 170 -21.43 5.45 0.20
CA CYS A 170 -22.02 4.16 0.55
C CYS A 170 -21.90 3.92 2.08
N ALA A 171 -23.02 3.69 2.76
CA ALA A 171 -23.08 3.64 4.22
C ALA A 171 -22.18 2.57 4.87
N ILE A 172 -21.91 1.47 4.16
CA ILE A 172 -21.11 0.34 4.66
C ILE A 172 -19.63 0.40 4.24
N CYS A 173 -19.23 1.42 3.46
CA CYS A 173 -17.91 1.44 2.83
C CYS A 173 -16.94 2.37 3.58
N GLY A 174 -15.87 1.78 4.13
CA GLY A 174 -14.74 2.51 4.70
C GLY A 174 -13.93 3.31 3.68
N GLY A 175 -14.13 3.07 2.38
CA GLY A 175 -13.57 3.85 1.27
C GLY A 175 -14.55 4.85 0.65
N SER A 176 -15.66 5.17 1.32
CA SER A 176 -16.61 6.20 0.87
C SER A 176 -16.00 7.60 0.93
N ARG A 177 -16.57 8.57 0.20
CA ARG A 177 -16.14 9.99 0.24
C ARG A 177 -16.12 10.54 1.67
N TYR A 178 -17.12 10.20 2.49
CA TYR A 178 -17.20 10.58 3.89
C TYR A 178 -16.08 9.96 4.73
N ALA A 179 -15.87 8.65 4.62
CA ALA A 179 -14.81 7.98 5.38
C ALA A 179 -13.42 8.47 4.96
N LEU A 180 -13.17 8.61 3.65
CA LEU A 180 -11.95 9.17 3.08
C LEU A 180 -11.68 10.61 3.56
N GLY A 181 -12.71 11.46 3.56
CA GLY A 181 -12.60 12.83 4.05
C GLY A 181 -12.26 12.91 5.53
N ASN A 182 -12.89 12.08 6.37
CA ASN A 182 -12.73 12.15 7.82
C ASN A 182 -11.50 11.41 8.35
N SER A 183 -11.14 10.26 7.78
CA SER A 183 -10.07 9.39 8.31
C SER A 183 -8.76 9.48 7.53
N TYR A 184 -8.77 10.05 6.32
CA TYR A 184 -7.61 10.08 5.42
C TYR A 184 -7.32 11.49 4.88
N SER A 185 -8.02 12.52 5.37
CA SER A 185 -7.98 13.91 4.88
C SER A 185 -8.16 14.07 3.37
N ARG A 186 -8.83 13.11 2.71
CA ARG A 186 -9.07 13.13 1.27
C ARG A 186 -10.43 13.75 0.98
N ALA A 187 -10.46 15.04 0.71
CA ALA A 187 -11.68 15.77 0.37
C ALA A 187 -12.22 15.43 -1.04
N THR A 188 -11.31 15.16 -1.99
CA THR A 188 -11.62 14.90 -3.39
C THR A 188 -10.84 13.71 -3.93
N CYS A 189 -11.37 13.10 -4.99
CA CYS A 189 -10.64 12.06 -5.72
C CYS A 189 -9.41 12.68 -6.40
N ALA A 190 -8.30 11.94 -6.39
CA ALA A 190 -7.16 12.20 -7.24
C ALA A 190 -7.28 11.30 -8.47
N TYR A 191 -7.16 11.88 -9.65
CA TYR A 191 -7.27 11.15 -10.92
C TYR A 191 -5.92 11.18 -11.63
N ARG A 192 -5.60 10.11 -12.36
CA ARG A 192 -4.48 10.11 -13.31
C ARG A 192 -4.93 10.74 -14.62
N SER A 193 -4.01 11.34 -15.36
CA SER A 193 -4.26 11.82 -16.72
C SER A 193 -4.78 10.69 -17.62
N PRO A 194 -5.88 10.90 -18.37
CA PRO A 194 -6.50 9.84 -19.16
C PRO A 194 -5.57 9.28 -20.25
N GLY A 195 -4.73 10.14 -20.85
CA GLY A 195 -3.71 9.70 -21.81
C GLY A 195 -2.65 8.78 -21.21
N LYS A 196 -2.28 8.96 -19.93
CA LYS A 196 -1.35 8.05 -19.23
C LYS A 196 -2.00 6.73 -18.88
N VAL A 197 -3.29 6.74 -18.53
CA VAL A 197 -4.06 5.51 -18.31
C VAL A 197 -4.12 4.69 -19.61
N ALA A 198 -4.46 5.32 -20.74
CA ALA A 198 -4.45 4.67 -22.05
C ALA A 198 -3.05 4.12 -22.41
N ALA A 199 -1.99 4.93 -22.22
CA ALA A 199 -0.62 4.51 -22.47
C ALA A 199 -0.19 3.30 -21.62
N ASP A 200 -0.60 3.22 -20.35
CA ASP A 200 -0.33 2.04 -19.50
C ASP A 200 -1.07 0.80 -20.01
N ILE A 201 -2.33 0.94 -20.42
CA ILE A 201 -3.12 -0.17 -20.99
C ILE A 201 -2.46 -0.70 -22.25
N LEU A 202 -2.09 0.18 -23.19
CA LEU A 202 -1.40 -0.18 -24.44
C LEU A 202 -0.02 -0.80 -24.18
N SER A 203 0.71 -0.27 -23.21
CA SER A 203 2.02 -0.82 -22.80
C SER A 203 1.87 -2.26 -22.31
N ILE A 204 0.92 -2.53 -21.41
CA ILE A 204 0.63 -3.89 -20.89
C ILE A 204 0.20 -4.81 -22.04
N ALA A 205 -0.74 -4.37 -22.88
CA ALA A 205 -1.19 -5.14 -24.04
C ALA A 205 -0.07 -5.47 -25.03
N GLY A 206 0.98 -4.63 -25.09
CA GLY A 206 2.14 -4.84 -25.95
C GLY A 206 3.05 -6.00 -25.56
N TYR A 207 3.03 -6.45 -24.30
CA TYR A 207 3.86 -7.58 -23.84
C TYR A 207 3.09 -8.72 -23.16
N THR A 208 1.76 -8.59 -22.96
CA THR A 208 0.92 -9.67 -22.44
C THR A 208 -0.50 -9.62 -23.02
N ASN A 209 -1.09 -10.80 -23.26
CA ASN A 209 -2.51 -10.96 -23.60
C ASN A 209 -3.39 -11.12 -22.34
N ALA A 210 -2.84 -10.83 -21.17
CA ALA A 210 -3.55 -10.87 -19.91
C ALA A 210 -4.71 -9.87 -19.88
N PRO A 211 -5.84 -10.23 -19.26
CA PRO A 211 -6.90 -9.27 -18.94
C PRO A 211 -6.37 -8.10 -18.10
N ILE A 212 -6.80 -6.89 -18.46
CA ILE A 212 -6.43 -5.66 -17.77
C ILE A 212 -7.65 -5.16 -16.98
N PHE A 213 -7.55 -5.18 -15.66
CA PHE A 213 -8.56 -4.63 -14.77
C PHE A 213 -8.33 -3.14 -14.55
N VAL A 214 -9.23 -2.33 -15.11
CA VAL A 214 -9.23 -0.89 -14.89
C VAL A 214 -9.90 -0.61 -13.55
N VAL A 215 -9.10 -0.23 -12.55
CA VAL A 215 -9.57 0.00 -11.18
C VAL A 215 -10.06 1.44 -11.05
N GLY A 216 -11.32 1.58 -10.65
CA GLY A 216 -12.03 2.87 -10.56
C GLY A 216 -13.03 3.03 -11.71
N ASP A 217 -14.08 3.84 -11.49
CA ASP A 217 -15.04 4.16 -12.56
C ASP A 217 -14.48 5.33 -13.39
N LEU A 218 -14.17 5.07 -14.67
CA LEU A 218 -13.65 6.07 -15.62
C LEU A 218 -14.55 7.31 -15.74
N ARG A 219 -15.86 7.18 -15.47
CA ARG A 219 -16.80 8.29 -15.55
C ARG A 219 -16.79 9.18 -14.32
N GLN A 220 -16.11 8.80 -13.23
CA GLN A 220 -16.00 9.65 -12.04
C GLN A 220 -15.29 10.97 -12.31
N ALA A 221 -14.34 10.99 -13.26
CA ALA A 221 -13.68 12.20 -13.73
C ALA A 221 -14.43 12.91 -14.89
N GLY A 222 -15.59 12.38 -15.30
CA GLY A 222 -16.43 12.91 -16.39
C GLY A 222 -16.40 12.07 -17.67
N GLU A 223 -17.40 12.27 -18.54
CA GLU A 223 -17.55 11.53 -19.81
C GLU A 223 -16.40 11.80 -20.79
N SER A 224 -15.84 13.02 -20.80
CA SER A 224 -14.68 13.36 -21.62
C SER A 224 -13.43 12.58 -21.20
N TYR A 225 -13.25 12.34 -19.91
CA TYR A 225 -12.16 11.53 -19.39
C TYR A 225 -12.26 10.09 -19.89
N ALA A 226 -13.43 9.47 -19.71
CA ALA A 226 -13.69 8.11 -20.18
C ALA A 226 -13.49 7.98 -21.69
N SER A 227 -13.98 8.97 -22.46
CA SER A 227 -13.82 9.00 -23.92
C SER A 227 -12.35 9.00 -24.33
N VAL A 228 -11.51 9.83 -23.70
CA VAL A 228 -10.07 9.89 -24.02
C VAL A 228 -9.37 8.56 -23.71
N VAL A 229 -9.71 7.91 -22.59
CA VAL A 229 -9.14 6.60 -22.23
C VAL A 229 -9.55 5.50 -23.22
N LEU A 230 -10.81 5.52 -23.69
CA LEU A 230 -11.34 4.50 -24.59
C LEU A 230 -10.98 4.73 -26.07
N SER A 231 -10.69 5.97 -26.47
CA SER A 231 -10.32 6.33 -27.85
C SER A 231 -8.82 6.28 -28.14
N GLY A 232 -7.98 6.27 -27.11
CA GLY A 232 -6.52 6.31 -27.22
C GLY A 232 -5.92 4.92 -27.31
#